data_AF-A0A961Y6E3-F1
#
_entry.id   AF-A0A961Y6E3-F1
#
_cell.length_a   1.000
_cell.length_b   1.000
_cell.length_c   1.000
_cell.angle_alpha   90.00
_cell.angle_beta   90.00
_cell.angle_gamma   90.00
#
_symmetry.space_group_name_H-M   'P 1'
#
loop_
_entity.id
_entity.type
_entity.pdbx_description
1 polymer ?
#
loop_
_entity_poly.entity_id
_entity_poly.type
_entity_poly.pdbx_seq_one_letter_code
_entity_poly.pdbx_strand_id
1 'polypeptide(L)'
;MSSDPIISAGGLGKSYQLYDRDSERLVDMATGGERGRRFWALKDVDIDVQRGETVGIVGRNGSGKSTLLQLICGTLAPTEGTVRVGGRVMPLLELGAGFDPDFTGRENARFSAAILGVAEGAFEDRMAEIEAFAGIGEYIDRPVREYSSGMYARLAFAVAIHVDTDILIVDEILSVGDAAFQQKCLRYMRGFCDNGGTLLFVSHDDAAVRALCRRAYWLDRGRVQSSGDTDAVCRRYHAAMSKLAIDGEKESNFEMVDSGKPARRAPRNAPAMATPGYRGFHPDRVMTAMGGGRITSMALTDALDAPIAVAHGGLEVAVHAAFRLLRDLRFPAVHFALRDRFGQVIFGDTAELGESRTTERGRDLKAVFRFVLPYLPTGEYALEVMLTETVAQSAVLVAREDEPAVLSVATHHISHGLANIAMRDIRIEREAQSGGNGRPDEGIGDVD
;
A
#
# COMPACT_ATOMS: atom_id res chain seq x y z
N MET A 1 33.01 -1.97 -8.70
CA MET A 1 31.76 -2.39 -8.05
C MET A 1 31.51 -3.82 -8.48
N SER A 2 31.49 -4.77 -7.55
CA SER A 2 31.23 -6.17 -7.93
C SER A 2 29.83 -6.27 -8.52
N SER A 3 29.71 -6.90 -9.70
CA SER A 3 28.48 -7.12 -10.46
C SER A 3 27.62 -8.27 -9.91
N ASP A 4 27.98 -8.79 -8.75
CA ASP A 4 27.32 -9.98 -8.19
C ASP A 4 25.99 -9.61 -7.53
N PRO A 5 24.89 -10.31 -7.89
CA PRO A 5 23.59 -10.11 -7.26
C PRO A 5 23.63 -10.37 -5.75
N ILE A 6 22.85 -9.60 -4.99
CA ILE A 6 22.70 -9.78 -3.54
C ILE A 6 21.76 -10.95 -3.21
N ILE A 7 20.82 -11.27 -4.09
CA ILE A 7 20.03 -12.50 -4.05
C ILE A 7 20.14 -13.14 -5.43
N SER A 8 20.56 -14.39 -5.48
CA SER A 8 20.58 -15.19 -6.70
C SER A 8 19.98 -16.55 -6.45
N ALA A 9 18.94 -16.86 -7.21
CA ALA A 9 18.29 -18.15 -7.24
C ALA A 9 18.36 -18.69 -8.67
N GLY A 10 18.95 -19.88 -8.84
CA GLY A 10 19.13 -20.51 -10.14
C GLY A 10 18.56 -21.92 -10.17
N GLY A 11 17.69 -22.21 -11.14
CA GLY A 11 16.99 -23.48 -11.30
C GLY A 11 16.21 -23.89 -10.06
N LEU A 12 15.71 -22.91 -9.28
CA LEU A 12 15.17 -23.15 -7.95
C LEU A 12 13.86 -23.94 -8.05
N GLY A 13 13.79 -25.06 -7.32
CA GLY A 13 12.60 -25.88 -7.26
C GLY A 13 12.32 -26.41 -5.85
N LYS A 14 11.04 -26.46 -5.51
CA LYS A 14 10.54 -27.02 -4.26
C LYS A 14 9.35 -27.92 -4.53
N SER A 15 9.49 -29.20 -4.19
CA SER A 15 8.39 -30.16 -4.22
C SER A 15 8.02 -30.67 -2.84
N TYR A 16 6.75 -31.01 -2.70
CA TYR A 16 6.18 -31.71 -1.56
C TYR A 16 5.58 -33.03 -2.03
N GLN A 17 5.70 -34.08 -1.23
CA GLN A 17 4.92 -35.29 -1.44
C GLN A 17 3.58 -35.14 -0.73
N LEU A 18 2.50 -35.23 -1.50
CA LEU A 18 1.14 -35.24 -1.01
C LEU A 18 0.67 -36.69 -0.92
N TYR A 19 0.17 -37.05 0.26
CA TYR A 19 -0.38 -38.38 0.53
C TYR A 19 -1.88 -38.26 0.69
N ASP A 20 -2.64 -39.17 0.10
CA ASP A 20 -4.10 -39.17 0.26
C ASP A 20 -4.47 -39.78 1.64
N ARG A 21 -3.56 -40.55 2.26
CA ARG A 21 -3.70 -41.14 3.60
C ARG A 21 -2.39 -41.11 4.39
N ASP A 22 -2.47 -40.85 5.69
CA ASP A 22 -1.29 -40.85 6.59
C ASP A 22 -0.58 -42.21 6.65
N SER A 23 -1.31 -43.32 6.45
CA SER A 23 -0.72 -44.66 6.39
C SER A 23 0.24 -44.84 5.22
N GLU A 24 -0.01 -44.17 4.08
CA GLU A 24 0.87 -44.21 2.91
C GLU A 24 2.19 -43.50 3.18
N ARG A 25 2.15 -42.40 3.94
CA ARG A 25 3.35 -41.68 4.40
C ARG A 25 4.22 -42.54 5.29
N LEU A 26 3.63 -43.29 6.22
CA LEU A 26 4.37 -44.20 7.10
C LEU A 26 5.01 -45.35 6.33
N VAL A 27 4.31 -45.90 5.33
CA VAL A 27 4.84 -46.94 4.45
C VAL A 27 6.01 -46.40 3.62
N ASP A 28 5.89 -45.21 3.06
CA ASP A 28 6.98 -44.60 2.29
C ASP A 28 8.20 -44.26 3.17
N MET A 29 8.00 -43.79 4.41
CA MET A 29 9.09 -43.62 5.37
C MET A 29 9.80 -44.94 5.71
N ALA A 30 9.05 -46.04 5.83
CA ALA A 30 9.61 -47.36 6.16
C ALA A 30 10.26 -48.07 4.95
N THR A 31 9.78 -47.82 3.73
CA THR A 31 10.19 -48.54 2.51
C THR A 31 11.05 -47.72 1.56
N GLY A 32 11.20 -46.41 1.80
CA GLY A 32 11.85 -45.48 0.86
C GLY A 32 11.03 -45.28 -0.42
N GLY A 33 9.73 -45.52 -0.37
CA GLY A 33 8.82 -45.42 -1.51
C GLY A 33 8.49 -43.97 -1.90
N GLU A 34 7.94 -43.80 -3.11
CA GLU A 34 7.36 -42.54 -3.61
C GLU A 34 5.90 -42.73 -4.05
N ARG A 35 5.08 -43.33 -3.18
CA ARG A 35 3.64 -43.50 -3.42
C ARG A 35 2.89 -42.17 -3.37
N GLY A 36 3.39 -41.21 -2.60
CA GLY A 36 2.84 -39.85 -2.54
C GLY A 36 2.94 -39.11 -3.89
N ARG A 37 1.88 -38.38 -4.26
CA ARG A 37 1.86 -37.53 -5.45
C ARG A 37 2.81 -36.34 -5.25
N ARG A 38 3.74 -36.15 -6.18
CA ARG A 38 4.68 -35.01 -6.13
C ARG A 38 4.01 -33.72 -6.58
N PHE A 39 3.86 -32.77 -5.67
CA PHE A 39 3.38 -31.41 -5.93
C PHE A 39 4.54 -30.43 -5.97
N TRP A 40 4.68 -29.68 -7.05
CA TRP A 40 5.70 -28.64 -7.19
C TRP A 40 5.12 -27.28 -6.81
N ALA A 41 5.58 -26.72 -5.70
CA ALA A 41 5.24 -25.36 -5.29
C ALA A 41 6.05 -24.33 -6.08
N LEU A 42 7.31 -24.67 -6.41
CA LEU A 42 8.17 -23.92 -7.32
C LEU A 42 8.91 -24.90 -8.21
N LYS A 43 9.14 -24.54 -9.48
CA LYS A 43 9.90 -25.35 -10.41
C LYS A 43 10.62 -24.43 -11.38
N ASP A 44 11.94 -24.62 -11.53
CA ASP A 44 12.72 -23.94 -12.56
C ASP A 44 12.57 -22.41 -12.48
N VAL A 45 12.79 -21.89 -11.27
CA VAL A 45 12.69 -20.45 -10.96
C VAL A 45 14.08 -19.83 -10.92
N ASP A 46 14.29 -18.86 -11.81
CA ASP A 46 15.49 -18.02 -11.85
C ASP A 46 15.15 -16.59 -11.43
N ILE A 47 15.82 -16.11 -10.37
CA ILE A 47 15.66 -14.76 -9.84
C ILE A 47 17.01 -14.20 -9.44
N ASP A 48 17.35 -13.05 -9.99
CA ASP A 48 18.48 -12.25 -9.56
C ASP A 48 18.00 -10.86 -9.11
N VAL A 49 18.49 -10.44 -7.94
CA VAL A 49 18.26 -9.12 -7.34
C VAL A 49 19.61 -8.48 -7.06
N GLN A 50 19.79 -7.25 -7.52
CA GLN A 50 21.00 -6.45 -7.32
C GLN A 50 20.93 -5.67 -6.00
N ARG A 51 22.10 -5.28 -5.47
CA ARG A 51 22.15 -4.40 -4.28
C ARG A 51 21.43 -3.07 -4.54
N GLY A 52 20.58 -2.66 -3.62
CA GLY A 52 19.80 -1.41 -3.74
C GLY A 52 18.64 -1.48 -4.75
N GLU A 53 18.37 -2.67 -5.30
CA GLU A 53 17.24 -2.88 -6.20
C GLU A 53 15.95 -3.05 -5.39
N THR A 54 14.84 -2.56 -5.94
CA THR A 54 13.49 -2.78 -5.41
C THR A 54 12.72 -3.68 -6.36
N VAL A 55 12.38 -4.88 -5.89
CA VAL A 55 11.82 -5.96 -6.70
C VAL A 55 10.48 -6.40 -6.15
N GLY A 56 9.45 -6.35 -6.99
CA GLY A 56 8.12 -6.86 -6.71
C GLY A 56 7.95 -8.34 -7.10
N ILE A 57 7.24 -9.13 -6.32
CA ILE A 57 6.77 -10.47 -6.74
C ILE A 57 5.23 -10.44 -6.77
N VAL A 58 4.68 -10.53 -7.97
CA VAL A 58 3.23 -10.53 -8.21
C VAL A 58 2.75 -11.92 -8.63
N GLY A 59 1.51 -12.25 -8.28
CA GLY A 59 0.90 -13.52 -8.66
C GLY A 59 -0.27 -13.90 -7.76
N ARG A 60 -1.08 -14.87 -8.22
CA ARG A 60 -2.27 -15.33 -7.47
C ARG A 60 -1.89 -16.04 -6.17
N ASN A 61 -2.87 -16.23 -5.29
CA ASN A 61 -2.71 -17.13 -4.16
C ASN A 61 -2.43 -18.55 -4.67
N GLY A 62 -1.49 -19.23 -4.01
CA GLY A 62 -1.02 -20.54 -4.44
C GLY A 62 -0.04 -20.52 -5.62
N SER A 63 0.44 -19.36 -6.09
CA SER A 63 1.45 -19.32 -7.16
C SER A 63 2.88 -19.67 -6.72
N GLY A 64 3.13 -19.78 -5.40
CA GLY A 64 4.44 -20.14 -4.83
C GLY A 64 5.20 -18.98 -4.18
N LYS A 65 4.62 -17.77 -4.05
CA LYS A 65 5.29 -16.57 -3.52
C LYS A 65 5.86 -16.79 -2.12
N SER A 66 5.05 -17.25 -1.17
CA SER A 66 5.51 -17.49 0.21
C SER A 66 6.57 -18.60 0.27
N THR A 67 6.46 -19.65 -0.55
CA THR A 67 7.50 -20.69 -0.68
C THR A 67 8.81 -20.09 -1.18
N LEU A 68 8.76 -19.20 -2.17
CA LEU A 68 9.93 -18.52 -2.69
C LEU A 68 10.59 -17.65 -1.61
N LEU A 69 9.79 -16.89 -0.86
CA LEU A 69 10.31 -16.09 0.24
C LEU A 69 10.97 -16.96 1.31
N GLN A 70 10.35 -18.06 1.74
CA GLN A 70 10.92 -18.98 2.72
C GLN A 70 12.27 -19.56 2.26
N LEU A 71 12.41 -19.87 0.97
CA LEU A 71 13.69 -20.32 0.39
C LEU A 71 14.75 -19.20 0.44
N ILE A 72 14.38 -17.96 0.10
CA ILE A 72 15.29 -16.81 0.16
C ILE A 72 15.69 -16.50 1.61
N CYS A 73 14.75 -16.59 2.56
CA CYS A 73 15.01 -16.40 3.98
C CYS A 73 15.84 -17.53 4.61
N GLY A 74 16.01 -18.65 3.92
CA GLY A 74 16.71 -19.83 4.45
C GLY A 74 15.91 -20.62 5.48
N THR A 75 14.62 -20.30 5.70
CA THR A 75 13.73 -21.09 6.57
C THR A 75 13.25 -22.37 5.90
N LEU A 76 13.44 -22.49 4.59
CA LEU A 76 13.15 -23.67 3.81
C LEU A 76 14.34 -24.04 2.91
N ALA A 77 14.69 -25.33 2.85
CA ALA A 77 15.69 -25.84 1.92
C ALA A 77 15.06 -26.15 0.54
N PRO A 78 15.74 -25.84 -0.57
CA PRO A 78 15.26 -26.22 -1.91
C PRO A 78 15.29 -27.74 -2.11
N THR A 79 14.42 -28.24 -2.97
CA THR A 79 14.50 -29.63 -3.47
C THR A 79 15.55 -29.74 -4.58
N GLU A 80 15.64 -28.70 -5.42
CA GLU A 80 16.59 -28.60 -6.52
C GLU A 80 17.01 -27.14 -6.74
N GLY A 81 18.11 -26.95 -7.45
CA GLY A 81 18.68 -25.62 -7.69
C GLY A 81 19.43 -25.09 -6.49
N THR A 82 19.77 -23.80 -6.54
CA THR A 82 20.51 -23.13 -5.47
C THR A 82 19.95 -21.75 -5.20
N VAL A 83 20.02 -21.31 -3.95
CA VAL A 83 19.73 -19.95 -3.52
C VAL A 83 20.94 -19.42 -2.76
N ARG A 84 21.40 -18.22 -3.11
CA ARG A 84 22.50 -17.51 -2.47
C ARG A 84 22.01 -16.13 -2.08
N VAL A 85 22.25 -15.76 -0.82
CA VAL A 85 21.88 -14.46 -0.29
C VAL A 85 23.10 -13.82 0.36
N GLY A 86 23.49 -12.66 -0.15
CA GLY A 86 24.70 -11.92 0.22
C GLY A 86 24.39 -10.72 1.11
N GLY A 87 23.96 -10.94 2.34
CA GLY A 87 23.67 -9.88 3.30
C GLY A 87 22.77 -10.37 4.42
N ARG A 88 22.48 -9.48 5.37
CA ARG A 88 21.47 -9.73 6.40
C ARG A 88 20.08 -9.54 5.81
N VAL A 89 19.24 -10.55 5.97
CA VAL A 89 17.84 -10.55 5.53
C VAL A 89 16.97 -10.26 6.74
N MET A 90 16.07 -9.29 6.60
CA MET A 90 14.99 -9.05 7.54
C MET A 90 13.65 -9.43 6.90
N PRO A 91 13.11 -10.62 7.20
CA PRO A 91 11.78 -11.00 6.76
C PRO A 91 10.70 -10.44 7.68
N LEU A 92 9.85 -9.55 7.16
CA LEU A 92 8.66 -9.08 7.86
C LEU A 92 7.48 -10.07 7.80
N LEU A 93 7.74 -11.30 7.34
CA LEU A 93 6.80 -12.42 7.26
C LEU A 93 6.41 -12.98 8.63
N GLU A 94 7.34 -12.93 9.58
CA GLU A 94 7.24 -13.57 10.89
C GLU A 94 7.38 -12.52 12.00
N LEU A 95 6.69 -11.38 11.82
CA LEU A 95 6.73 -10.29 12.78
C LEU A 95 6.27 -10.75 14.17
N GLY A 96 7.12 -10.52 15.17
CA GLY A 96 6.87 -10.93 16.55
C GLY A 96 7.16 -12.41 16.82
N ALA A 97 7.69 -13.16 15.85
CA ALA A 97 8.24 -14.48 16.12
C ALA A 97 9.33 -14.36 17.19
N GLY A 98 9.12 -15.05 18.30
CA GLY A 98 9.97 -14.94 19.48
C GLY A 98 9.48 -13.98 20.55
N PHE A 99 8.34 -13.29 20.37
CA PHE A 99 7.74 -12.56 21.48
C PHE A 99 7.16 -13.55 22.50
N ASP A 100 7.53 -13.37 23.76
CA ASP A 100 6.95 -14.04 24.91
C ASP A 100 5.73 -13.22 25.42
N PRO A 101 4.52 -13.81 25.49
CA PRO A 101 3.32 -13.11 25.94
C PRO A 101 3.40 -12.58 27.38
N ASP A 102 4.20 -13.20 28.24
CA ASP A 102 4.35 -12.81 29.64
C ASP A 102 5.43 -11.72 29.84
N PHE A 103 6.26 -11.47 28.82
CA PHE A 103 7.23 -10.37 28.82
C PHE A 103 6.56 -9.05 28.43
N THR A 104 7.10 -7.95 28.97
CA THR A 104 6.72 -6.59 28.55
C THR A 104 7.12 -6.34 27.10
N GLY A 105 6.56 -5.31 26.47
CA GLY A 105 6.97 -4.89 25.13
C GLY A 105 8.47 -4.55 25.06
N ARG A 106 9.00 -3.89 26.09
CA ARG A 106 10.43 -3.56 26.19
C ARG A 106 11.32 -4.80 26.26
N GLU A 107 10.95 -5.79 27.08
CA GLU A 107 11.67 -7.06 27.18
C GLU A 107 11.62 -7.86 25.87
N ASN A 108 10.45 -7.90 25.22
CA ASN A 108 10.28 -8.53 23.92
C ASN A 108 11.09 -7.84 22.82
N ALA A 109 11.14 -6.51 22.82
CA ALA A 109 11.94 -5.73 21.89
C ALA A 109 13.43 -6.05 22.04
N ARG A 110 13.94 -6.09 23.29
CA ARG A 110 15.32 -6.51 23.60
C ARG A 110 15.60 -7.93 23.11
N PHE A 111 14.73 -8.87 23.47
CA PHE A 111 14.90 -10.28 23.14
C PHE A 111 14.91 -10.51 21.63
N SER A 112 13.95 -9.91 20.91
CA SER A 112 13.86 -10.02 19.45
C SER A 112 15.06 -9.38 18.75
N ALA A 113 15.52 -8.21 19.19
CA ALA A 113 16.71 -7.60 18.62
C ALA A 113 17.98 -8.44 18.84
N ALA A 114 18.10 -9.12 19.99
CA ALA A 114 19.20 -10.04 20.25
C ALA A 114 19.17 -11.26 19.30
N ILE A 115 17.98 -11.84 19.04
CA ILE A 115 17.79 -12.91 18.04
C ILE A 115 18.23 -12.44 16.64
N LEU A 116 17.93 -11.19 16.30
CA LEU A 116 18.27 -10.57 15.02
C LEU A 116 19.74 -10.11 14.95
N GLY A 117 20.55 -10.42 15.97
CA GLY A 117 21.99 -10.19 15.97
C GLY A 117 22.42 -8.78 16.35
N VAL A 118 21.56 -8.01 17.02
CA VAL A 118 21.93 -6.70 17.59
C VAL A 118 22.69 -6.91 18.90
N ALA A 119 23.85 -6.28 19.04
CA ALA A 119 24.60 -6.28 20.30
C ALA A 119 23.83 -5.50 21.38
N GLU A 120 23.82 -6.02 22.61
CA GLU A 120 23.02 -5.49 23.73
C GLU A 120 23.22 -3.99 23.97
N GLY A 121 24.48 -3.51 23.93
CA GLY A 121 24.78 -2.08 24.11
C GLY A 121 24.29 -1.18 22.97
N ALA A 122 24.14 -1.71 21.75
CA ALA A 122 23.63 -0.94 20.61
C ALA A 122 22.10 -0.86 20.56
N PHE A 123 21.42 -1.71 21.34
CA PHE A 123 19.96 -1.75 21.37
C PHE A 123 19.36 -0.64 22.23
N GLU A 124 19.97 -0.31 23.38
CA GLU A 124 19.47 0.76 24.26
C GLU A 124 19.40 2.12 23.55
N ASP A 125 20.36 2.41 22.67
CA ASP A 125 20.34 3.62 21.84
C ASP A 125 19.16 3.66 20.85
N ARG A 126 18.64 2.49 20.45
CA ARG A 126 17.53 2.34 19.49
C ARG A 126 16.18 2.19 20.16
N MET A 127 16.13 1.85 21.45
CA MET A 127 14.88 1.59 22.17
C MET A 127 13.95 2.80 22.13
N ALA A 128 14.49 4.02 22.26
CA ALA A 128 13.72 5.26 22.16
C ALA A 128 13.09 5.45 20.76
N GLU A 129 13.82 5.11 19.69
CA GLU A 129 13.32 5.17 18.32
C GLU A 129 12.25 4.11 18.06
N ILE A 130 12.44 2.90 18.59
CA ILE A 130 11.46 1.80 18.52
C ILE A 130 10.15 2.21 19.22
N GLU A 131 10.23 2.79 20.41
CA GLU A 131 9.05 3.28 21.15
C GLU A 131 8.31 4.38 20.40
N ALA A 132 9.05 5.38 19.91
CA ALA A 132 8.49 6.46 19.13
C ALA A 132 7.89 5.97 17.80
N PHE A 133 8.48 4.93 17.19
CA PHE A 133 7.94 4.35 15.97
C PHE A 133 6.67 3.54 16.25
N ALA A 134 6.68 2.67 17.26
CA ALA A 134 5.55 1.81 17.62
C ALA A 134 4.33 2.63 18.07
N GLY A 135 4.53 3.75 18.78
CA GLY A 135 3.44 4.63 19.19
C GLY A 135 2.41 3.95 20.10
N ILE A 136 2.85 3.01 20.94
CA ILE A 136 1.97 2.25 21.86
C ILE A 136 1.90 2.85 23.28
N GLY A 137 2.64 3.95 23.52
CA GLY A 137 2.63 4.68 24.79
C GLY A 137 3.06 3.83 26.00
N GLU A 138 2.39 4.02 27.13
CA GLU A 138 2.70 3.35 28.40
C GLU A 138 2.53 1.82 28.35
N TYR A 139 1.88 1.28 27.31
CA TYR A 139 1.76 -0.16 27.14
C TYR A 139 3.09 -0.84 26.87
N ILE A 140 4.15 -0.12 26.48
CA ILE A 140 5.48 -0.71 26.27
C ILE A 140 6.00 -1.47 27.51
N ASP A 141 5.61 -1.03 28.72
CA ASP A 141 5.99 -1.66 29.99
C ASP A 141 4.90 -2.61 30.53
N ARG A 142 3.91 -2.97 29.70
CA ARG A 142 2.89 -3.98 29.99
C ARG A 142 3.19 -5.30 29.28
N PRO A 143 2.80 -6.45 29.85
CA PRO A 143 2.91 -7.75 29.19
C PRO A 143 2.24 -7.77 27.81
N VAL A 144 2.90 -8.37 26.82
CA VAL A 144 2.41 -8.40 25.44
C VAL A 144 1.07 -9.13 25.28
N ARG A 145 0.73 -10.07 26.18
CA ARG A 145 -0.61 -10.69 26.22
C ARG A 145 -1.76 -9.70 26.43
N GLU A 146 -1.49 -8.50 26.95
CA GLU A 146 -2.47 -7.43 27.14
C GLU A 146 -2.62 -6.55 25.89
N TYR A 147 -1.83 -6.79 24.84
CA TYR A 147 -1.83 -5.95 23.64
C TYR A 147 -2.99 -6.31 22.71
N SER A 148 -3.51 -5.30 22.03
CA SER A 148 -4.29 -5.55 20.82
C SER A 148 -3.38 -6.11 19.71
N SER A 149 -3.97 -6.78 18.71
CA SER A 149 -3.23 -7.22 17.52
C SER A 149 -2.53 -6.08 16.79
N GLY A 150 -3.12 -4.88 16.80
CA GLY A 150 -2.50 -3.67 16.24
C GLY A 150 -1.26 -3.25 17.01
N MET A 151 -1.33 -3.16 18.34
CA MET A 151 -0.16 -2.81 19.17
C MET A 151 0.96 -3.84 19.05
N TYR A 152 0.61 -5.12 19.04
CA TYR A 152 1.56 -6.22 18.83
C TYR A 152 2.32 -6.04 17.51
N ALA A 153 1.58 -5.87 16.41
CA ALA A 153 2.17 -5.70 15.08
C ALA A 153 2.99 -4.42 14.96
N ARG A 154 2.54 -3.33 15.59
CA ARG A 154 3.29 -2.06 15.62
C ARG A 154 4.64 -2.20 16.30
N LEU A 155 4.67 -2.84 17.47
CA LEU A 155 5.93 -3.07 18.18
C LEU A 155 6.83 -4.03 17.41
N ALA A 156 6.29 -5.14 16.90
CA ALA A 156 7.05 -6.10 16.11
C ALA A 156 7.69 -5.45 14.89
N PHE A 157 6.92 -4.65 14.14
CA PHE A 157 7.41 -3.92 12.98
C PHE A 157 8.47 -2.89 13.39
N ALA A 158 8.22 -2.11 14.44
CA ALA A 158 9.15 -1.11 14.96
C ALA A 158 10.50 -1.74 15.32
N VAL A 159 10.51 -2.89 16.00
CA VAL A 159 11.74 -3.61 16.32
C VAL A 159 12.45 -4.04 15.03
N ALA A 160 11.73 -4.71 14.12
CA ALA A 160 12.31 -5.27 12.90
C ALA A 160 12.99 -4.20 12.00
N ILE A 161 12.40 -3.01 11.89
CA ILE A 161 12.96 -1.94 11.05
C ILE A 161 14.13 -1.20 11.70
N HIS A 162 14.28 -1.21 13.02
CA HIS A 162 15.41 -0.58 13.70
C HIS A 162 16.58 -1.55 13.90
N VAL A 163 16.58 -2.71 13.23
CA VAL A 163 17.74 -3.59 13.14
C VAL A 163 18.47 -3.34 11.82
N ASP A 164 19.80 -3.34 11.86
CA ASP A 164 20.60 -3.16 10.66
C ASP A 164 20.41 -4.34 9.70
N THR A 165 19.89 -4.07 8.50
CA THR A 165 19.64 -5.08 7.47
C THR A 165 20.07 -4.60 6.09
N ASP A 166 20.48 -5.52 5.23
CA ASP A 166 20.84 -5.24 3.83
C ASP A 166 19.63 -5.48 2.89
N ILE A 167 18.78 -6.43 3.27
CA ILE A 167 17.64 -6.91 2.49
C ILE A 167 16.40 -6.87 3.37
N LEU A 168 15.37 -6.15 2.92
CA LEU A 168 14.06 -6.16 3.53
C LEU A 168 13.11 -7.00 2.67
N ILE A 169 12.50 -8.03 3.27
CA ILE A 169 11.48 -8.85 2.62
C ILE A 169 10.14 -8.56 3.27
N VAL A 170 9.17 -8.15 2.47
CA VAL A 170 7.85 -7.74 2.94
C VAL A 170 6.79 -8.51 2.17
N ASP A 171 5.88 -9.18 2.88
CA ASP A 171 4.80 -9.97 2.28
C ASP A 171 3.48 -9.53 2.90
N GLU A 172 2.61 -8.83 2.14
CA GLU A 172 1.19 -8.48 2.40
C GLU A 172 0.78 -7.87 3.79
N ILE A 173 1.67 -7.93 4.77
CA ILE A 173 1.54 -7.62 6.21
C ILE A 173 1.61 -6.11 6.46
N LEU A 174 1.89 -5.32 5.43
CA LEU A 174 1.62 -3.88 5.48
C LEU A 174 0.14 -3.56 5.75
N SER A 175 -0.76 -4.55 5.62
CA SER A 175 -2.17 -4.39 5.97
C SER A 175 -2.45 -4.45 7.48
N VAL A 176 -1.43 -4.69 8.33
CA VAL A 176 -1.60 -4.76 9.78
C VAL A 176 -1.31 -3.40 10.43
N GLY A 177 -2.22 -2.95 11.31
CA GLY A 177 -2.23 -1.60 11.87
C GLY A 177 -3.26 -0.70 11.18
N ASP A 178 -3.47 0.50 11.72
CA ASP A 178 -4.35 1.51 11.11
C ASP A 178 -3.68 2.23 9.93
N ALA A 179 -4.46 2.96 9.14
CA ALA A 179 -3.97 3.65 7.95
C ALA A 179 -2.77 4.57 8.25
N ALA A 180 -2.77 5.24 9.40
CA ALA A 180 -1.68 6.11 9.84
C ALA A 180 -0.36 5.33 10.03
N PHE A 181 -0.40 4.17 10.69
CA PHE A 181 0.78 3.32 10.85
C PHE A 181 1.26 2.73 9.52
N GLN A 182 0.34 2.32 8.64
CA GLN A 182 0.69 1.83 7.29
C GLN A 182 1.46 2.88 6.49
N GLN A 183 1.05 4.16 6.55
CA GLN A 183 1.82 5.26 5.95
C GLN A 183 3.22 5.39 6.54
N LYS A 184 3.35 5.26 7.87
CA LYS A 184 4.65 5.31 8.55
C LYS A 184 5.59 4.21 8.05
N CYS A 185 5.08 2.99 7.91
CA CYS A 185 5.80 1.84 7.34
C CYS A 185 6.25 2.10 5.90
N LEU A 186 5.35 2.61 5.04
CA LEU A 186 5.66 2.93 3.66
C LEU A 186 6.75 3.99 3.52
N ARG A 187 6.67 5.06 4.32
CA ARG A 187 7.72 6.09 4.35
C ARG A 187 9.07 5.52 4.79
N TYR A 188 9.07 4.66 5.81
CA TYR A 188 10.30 3.98 6.23
C TYR A 188 10.90 3.15 5.09
N MET A 189 10.11 2.30 4.44
CA MET A 189 10.61 1.44 3.35
C MET A 189 11.15 2.25 2.18
N ARG A 190 10.51 3.37 1.82
CA ARG A 190 11.03 4.29 0.80
C ARG A 190 12.39 4.85 1.21
N GLY A 191 12.51 5.36 2.43
CA GLY A 191 13.78 5.85 2.97
C GLY A 191 14.87 4.78 3.02
N PHE A 192 14.53 3.54 3.40
CA PHE A 192 15.42 2.39 3.35
C PHE A 192 15.94 2.13 1.92
N CYS A 193 15.06 2.17 0.93
CA CYS A 193 15.44 2.00 -0.48
C CYS A 193 16.31 3.17 -0.98
N ASP A 194 15.96 4.41 -0.63
CA ASP A 194 16.71 5.61 -1.03
C ASP A 194 18.12 5.63 -0.42
N ASN A 195 18.30 5.01 0.75
CA ASN A 195 19.60 4.81 1.39
C ASN A 195 20.39 3.60 0.81
N GLY A 196 19.91 2.98 -0.27
CA GLY A 196 20.59 1.88 -0.95
C GLY A 196 20.26 0.48 -0.40
N GLY A 197 19.26 0.35 0.48
CA GLY A 197 18.73 -0.92 0.93
C GLY A 197 18.04 -1.70 -0.19
N THR A 198 18.10 -3.03 -0.14
CA THR A 198 17.47 -3.90 -1.14
C THR A 198 16.08 -4.33 -0.66
N LEU A 199 15.03 -4.12 -1.46
CA LEU A 199 13.66 -4.46 -1.09
C LEU A 199 13.12 -5.58 -1.98
N LEU A 200 12.61 -6.65 -1.35
CA LEU A 200 11.79 -7.65 -2.00
C LEU A 200 10.35 -7.54 -1.47
N PHE A 201 9.45 -7.09 -2.32
CA PHE A 201 8.07 -6.78 -1.96
C PHE A 201 7.11 -7.76 -2.61
N VAL A 202 6.32 -8.45 -1.80
CA VAL A 202 5.33 -9.42 -2.27
C VAL A 202 3.95 -8.87 -1.94
N SER A 203 3.16 -8.69 -3.00
CA SER A 203 1.81 -8.15 -2.87
C SER A 203 0.96 -8.57 -4.05
N HIS A 204 -0.34 -8.71 -3.80
CA HIS A 204 -1.36 -8.81 -4.84
C HIS A 204 -1.92 -7.43 -5.26
N ASP A 205 -1.48 -6.36 -4.59
CA ASP A 205 -1.83 -4.98 -4.92
C ASP A 205 -0.81 -4.36 -5.89
N ASP A 206 -1.25 -4.24 -7.14
CA ASP A 206 -0.51 -3.59 -8.23
C ASP A 206 -0.11 -2.14 -7.91
N ALA A 207 -0.90 -1.39 -7.14
CA ALA A 207 -0.59 0.01 -6.83
C ALA A 207 0.61 0.11 -5.88
N ALA A 208 0.61 -0.67 -4.78
CA ALA A 208 1.74 -0.73 -3.86
C ALA A 208 3.02 -1.22 -4.54
N VAL A 209 2.92 -2.24 -5.41
CA VAL A 209 4.07 -2.78 -6.15
C VAL A 209 4.65 -1.70 -7.07
N ARG A 210 3.82 -0.98 -7.82
CA ARG A 210 4.28 0.12 -8.69
C ARG A 210 4.87 1.30 -7.92
N ALA A 211 4.36 1.57 -6.72
CA ALA A 211 4.84 2.67 -5.88
C ALA A 211 6.21 2.39 -5.25
N LEU A 212 6.56 1.12 -5.01
CA LEU A 212 7.78 0.74 -4.28
C LEU A 212 8.84 0.06 -5.16
N CYS A 213 8.44 -0.65 -6.22
CA CYS A 213 9.32 -1.53 -6.97
C CYS A 213 9.61 -0.98 -8.37
N ARG A 214 10.88 -1.00 -8.78
CA ARG A 214 11.29 -0.65 -10.16
C ARG A 214 11.26 -1.85 -11.10
N ARG A 215 11.48 -3.05 -10.57
CA ARG A 215 11.40 -4.31 -11.30
C ARG A 215 10.39 -5.22 -10.63
N ALA A 216 9.78 -6.12 -11.39
CA ALA A 216 8.93 -7.16 -10.84
C ALA A 216 9.12 -8.52 -11.52
N TYR A 217 8.70 -9.56 -10.82
CA TYR A 217 8.54 -10.92 -11.30
C TYR A 217 7.08 -11.33 -11.17
N TRP A 218 6.50 -11.85 -12.23
CA TRP A 218 5.20 -12.49 -12.19
C TRP A 218 5.38 -14.00 -12.04
N LEU A 219 4.93 -14.51 -10.89
CA LEU A 219 4.92 -15.92 -10.56
C LEU A 219 3.53 -16.52 -10.78
N ASP A 220 3.44 -17.59 -11.57
CA ASP A 220 2.22 -18.38 -11.76
C ASP A 220 2.54 -19.87 -11.70
N ARG A 221 1.75 -20.62 -10.91
CA ARG A 221 1.89 -22.07 -10.71
C ARG A 221 3.34 -22.53 -10.49
N GLY A 222 4.08 -21.80 -9.66
CA GLY A 222 5.45 -22.13 -9.29
C GLY A 222 6.52 -21.77 -10.31
N ARG A 223 6.19 -21.01 -11.38
CA ARG A 223 7.12 -20.61 -12.44
C ARG A 223 7.07 -19.11 -12.69
N VAL A 224 8.21 -18.52 -13.07
CA VAL A 224 8.29 -17.12 -13.51
C VAL A 224 7.75 -17.02 -14.93
N GLN A 225 6.66 -16.28 -15.12
CA GLN A 225 6.03 -16.05 -16.43
C GLN A 225 6.56 -14.80 -17.12
N SER A 226 6.94 -13.79 -16.33
CA SER A 226 7.50 -12.54 -16.84
C SER A 226 8.35 -11.87 -15.78
N SER A 227 9.40 -11.18 -16.20
CA SER A 227 10.21 -10.32 -15.34
C SER A 227 10.66 -9.08 -16.10
N GLY A 228 10.99 -8.01 -15.38
CA GLY A 228 11.44 -6.74 -15.95
C GLY A 228 10.76 -5.55 -15.28
N ASP A 229 10.62 -4.45 -16.02
CA ASP A 229 9.94 -3.23 -15.56
C ASP A 229 8.58 -3.53 -14.91
N THR A 230 8.37 -2.98 -13.71
CA THR A 230 7.19 -3.26 -12.87
C THR A 230 5.89 -3.01 -13.63
N ASP A 231 5.77 -1.86 -14.30
CA ASP A 231 4.57 -1.49 -15.04
C ASP A 231 4.26 -2.48 -16.17
N ALA A 232 5.29 -2.92 -16.90
CA ALA A 232 5.14 -3.90 -17.95
C ALA A 232 4.71 -5.28 -17.42
N VAL A 233 5.28 -5.72 -16.30
CA VAL A 233 4.95 -7.01 -15.67
C VAL A 233 3.53 -6.99 -15.10
N CYS A 234 3.16 -5.95 -14.35
CA CYS A 234 1.81 -5.74 -13.83
C CYS A 234 0.75 -5.73 -14.95
N ARG A 235 1.00 -5.02 -16.06
CA ARG A 235 0.10 -5.05 -17.24
C ARG A 235 -0.09 -6.47 -17.80
N ARG A 236 0.98 -7.26 -17.93
CA ARG A 236 0.90 -8.65 -18.43
C ARG A 236 0.13 -9.55 -17.47
N TYR A 237 0.40 -9.41 -16.17
CA TYR A 237 -0.32 -10.13 -15.12
C TYR A 237 -1.83 -9.83 -15.19
N HIS A 238 -2.23 -8.56 -15.21
CA HIS A 238 -3.62 -8.17 -15.32
C HIS A 238 -4.28 -8.68 -16.61
N ALA A 239 -3.63 -8.54 -17.76
CA ALA A 239 -4.17 -9.04 -19.03
C ALA A 239 -4.41 -10.57 -18.99
N ALA A 240 -3.52 -11.33 -18.34
CA ALA A 240 -3.69 -12.76 -18.15
C ALA A 240 -4.86 -13.08 -17.19
N MET A 241 -5.02 -12.31 -16.11
CA MET A 241 -6.14 -12.48 -15.18
C MET A 241 -7.49 -12.17 -15.84
N SER A 242 -7.57 -11.11 -16.64
CA SER A 242 -8.77 -10.76 -17.39
C SER A 242 -9.13 -11.83 -18.43
N LYS A 243 -8.14 -12.39 -19.14
CA LYS A 243 -8.39 -13.51 -20.07
C LYS A 243 -8.92 -14.76 -19.35
N LEU A 244 -8.39 -15.09 -18.17
CA LEU A 244 -8.88 -16.21 -17.38
C LEU A 244 -10.28 -15.99 -16.83
N ALA A 245 -10.64 -14.74 -16.48
CA ALA A 245 -12.01 -14.38 -16.10
C ALA A 245 -12.97 -14.53 -17.28
N ILE A 246 -12.56 -14.10 -18.49
CA ILE A 246 -13.35 -14.22 -19.72
C ILE A 246 -13.47 -15.68 -20.19
N ASP A 247 -12.41 -16.49 -20.07
CA ASP A 247 -12.46 -17.92 -20.43
C ASP A 247 -13.30 -18.76 -19.46
N GLY A 248 -13.47 -18.29 -18.21
CA GLY A 248 -14.44 -18.85 -17.25
C GLY A 248 -15.90 -18.46 -17.54
N GLU A 249 -16.12 -17.44 -18.37
CA GLU A 249 -17.43 -16.90 -18.79
C GLU A 249 -17.66 -17.08 -20.30
N LYS A 250 -17.18 -18.17 -20.90
CA LYS A 250 -17.52 -18.55 -22.29
C LYS A 250 -18.97 -19.05 -22.42
N GLU A 251 -19.94 -18.20 -22.09
CA GLU A 251 -21.29 -18.16 -22.66
C GLU A 251 -21.81 -16.71 -22.66
N SER A 252 -21.20 -15.82 -23.45
CA SER A 252 -21.97 -14.70 -24.03
C SER A 252 -21.32 -14.21 -25.32
N ASN A 253 -21.98 -14.55 -26.44
CA ASN A 253 -21.70 -13.93 -27.73
C ASN A 253 -22.38 -12.55 -27.74
N PHE A 254 -21.62 -11.48 -27.62
CA PHE A 254 -22.09 -10.13 -27.96
C PHE A 254 -21.40 -9.68 -29.25
N GLU A 255 -22.17 -9.60 -30.34
CA GLU A 255 -21.79 -8.81 -31.51
C GLU A 255 -22.14 -7.34 -31.24
N MET A 256 -21.15 -6.47 -31.39
CA MET A 256 -21.36 -5.02 -31.36
C MET A 256 -22.12 -4.57 -32.61
N VAL A 257 -23.30 -4.02 -32.43
CA VAL A 257 -23.99 -3.24 -33.46
C VAL A 257 -23.40 -1.83 -33.48
N ASP A 258 -22.81 -1.44 -34.61
CA ASP A 258 -22.34 -0.08 -34.88
C ASP A 258 -23.54 0.88 -34.93
N SER A 259 -23.83 1.50 -33.79
CA SER A 259 -24.80 2.59 -33.70
C SER A 259 -24.11 3.90 -34.07
N GLY A 260 -23.99 4.11 -35.38
CA GLY A 260 -23.49 5.35 -35.94
C GLY A 260 -24.22 6.58 -35.38
N LYS A 261 -23.52 7.34 -34.53
CA LYS A 261 -23.57 8.82 -34.41
C LYS A 261 -22.42 9.29 -33.51
N PRO A 262 -21.44 10.04 -34.04
CA PRO A 262 -20.31 10.49 -33.23
C PRO A 262 -20.77 11.53 -32.20
N ALA A 263 -20.30 11.38 -30.97
CA ALA A 263 -20.49 12.33 -29.89
C ALA A 263 -19.95 13.72 -30.28
N ARG A 264 -20.69 14.77 -29.85
CA ARG A 264 -20.37 16.19 -30.04
C ARG A 264 -18.88 16.47 -29.85
N ARG A 265 -18.22 16.94 -30.91
CA ARG A 265 -16.86 17.51 -30.89
C ARG A 265 -16.77 18.60 -29.82
N ALA A 266 -15.75 18.49 -28.96
CA ALA A 266 -15.30 19.59 -28.11
C ALA A 266 -15.02 20.84 -28.97
N PRO A 267 -15.28 22.06 -28.46
CA PRO A 267 -15.06 23.29 -29.21
C PRO A 267 -13.59 23.42 -29.61
N ARG A 268 -13.34 23.53 -30.92
CA ARG A 268 -12.01 23.55 -31.56
C ARG A 268 -11.15 24.78 -31.26
N ASN A 269 -11.65 25.75 -30.49
CA ASN A 269 -10.98 27.02 -30.20
C ASN A 269 -10.93 27.34 -28.70
N ALA A 270 -10.67 26.36 -27.84
CA ALA A 270 -10.03 26.70 -26.57
C ALA A 270 -8.55 26.98 -26.90
N PRO A 271 -7.99 28.16 -26.58
CA PRO A 271 -6.55 28.33 -26.69
C PRO A 271 -5.93 27.17 -25.91
N ALA A 272 -5.03 26.43 -26.55
CA ALA A 272 -4.16 25.54 -25.82
C ALA A 272 -3.43 26.45 -24.83
N MET A 273 -3.92 26.51 -23.59
CA MET A 273 -3.08 26.89 -22.48
C MET A 273 -2.00 25.82 -22.51
N ALA A 274 -0.89 26.14 -23.15
CA ALA A 274 0.37 25.56 -22.77
C ALA A 274 0.46 25.85 -21.28
N THR A 275 0.06 24.88 -20.45
CA THR A 275 0.20 24.97 -19.01
C THR A 275 1.69 25.17 -18.78
N PRO A 276 2.15 26.39 -18.46
CA PRO A 276 3.57 26.64 -18.34
C PRO A 276 4.03 25.81 -17.15
N GLY A 277 4.83 24.78 -17.42
CA GLY A 277 5.47 23.89 -16.46
C GLY A 277 4.79 23.79 -15.09
N TYR A 278 3.83 22.89 -14.94
CA TYR A 278 3.44 22.42 -13.61
C TYR A 278 4.66 21.69 -13.02
N ARG A 279 5.57 22.44 -12.39
CA ARG A 279 6.57 21.92 -11.44
C ARG A 279 5.86 21.64 -10.13
N GLY A 280 4.79 20.84 -10.20
CA GLY A 280 3.95 20.51 -9.07
C GLY A 280 4.78 19.86 -7.97
N PHE A 281 4.52 20.28 -6.75
CA PHE A 281 4.93 19.53 -5.58
C PHE A 281 4.42 18.08 -5.71
N HIS A 282 5.34 17.11 -5.71
CA HIS A 282 4.98 15.71 -5.64
C HIS A 282 5.09 15.29 -4.17
N PRO A 283 3.97 14.94 -3.50
CA PRO A 283 3.96 14.66 -2.05
C PRO A 283 4.84 13.46 -1.64
N ASP A 284 5.27 12.62 -2.57
CA ASP A 284 6.23 11.53 -2.32
C ASP A 284 7.70 11.91 -2.55
N ARG A 285 8.00 13.16 -2.92
CA ARG A 285 9.38 13.57 -3.14
C ARG A 285 10.13 13.60 -1.79
N VAL A 286 11.27 12.93 -1.71
CA VAL A 286 12.14 13.02 -0.53
C VAL A 286 12.63 14.44 -0.38
N MET A 287 12.40 15.02 0.80
CA MET A 287 12.80 16.37 1.15
C MET A 287 13.78 16.33 2.31
N THR A 288 14.82 17.15 2.26
CA THR A 288 15.69 17.35 3.41
C THR A 288 14.89 17.98 4.55
N ALA A 289 14.82 17.30 5.68
CA ALA A 289 14.20 17.83 6.90
C ALA A 289 15.15 18.84 7.55
N MET A 290 14.72 20.10 7.59
CA MET A 290 15.46 21.19 8.24
C MET A 290 14.80 21.63 9.55
N GLY A 291 13.55 21.19 9.79
CA GLY A 291 12.75 21.66 10.91
C GLY A 291 12.46 23.17 10.82
N GLY A 292 12.05 23.75 11.94
CA GLY A 292 11.78 25.19 12.04
C GLY A 292 10.29 25.55 12.11
N GLY A 293 9.41 24.57 12.18
CA GLY A 293 8.00 24.75 12.51
C GLY A 293 7.41 23.48 13.13
N ARG A 294 6.23 23.60 13.73
CA ARG A 294 5.43 22.46 14.18
C ARG A 294 3.98 22.66 13.77
N ILE A 295 3.28 21.58 13.48
CA ILE A 295 1.82 21.63 13.33
C ILE A 295 1.23 21.73 14.74
N THR A 296 0.29 22.65 14.94
CA THR A 296 -0.38 22.88 16.24
C THR A 296 -1.81 22.40 16.26
N SER A 297 -2.46 22.32 15.11
CA SER A 297 -3.80 21.75 14.98
C SER A 297 -4.08 21.40 13.53
N MET A 298 -4.81 20.31 13.33
CA MET A 298 -5.43 19.97 12.06
C MET A 298 -6.88 19.55 12.29
N ALA A 299 -7.80 20.04 11.46
CA ALA A 299 -9.22 19.70 11.56
C ALA A 299 -9.85 19.62 10.17
N LEU A 300 -10.77 18.68 10.00
CA LEU A 300 -11.66 18.62 8.84
C LEU A 300 -13.04 19.14 9.27
N THR A 301 -13.59 20.07 8.50
CA THR A 301 -14.90 20.67 8.76
C THR A 301 -15.79 20.63 7.52
N ASP A 302 -17.10 20.80 7.72
CA ASP A 302 -18.08 20.97 6.66
C ASP A 302 -18.19 22.43 6.20
N ALA A 303 -19.13 22.70 5.29
CA ALA A 303 -19.42 24.05 4.81
C ALA A 303 -19.90 25.03 5.90
N LEU A 304 -20.33 24.54 7.07
CA LEU A 304 -20.75 25.34 8.23
C LEU A 304 -19.61 25.46 9.27
N ASP A 305 -18.39 25.08 8.89
CA ASP A 305 -17.20 25.01 9.75
C ASP A 305 -17.38 24.08 10.97
N ALA A 306 -18.31 23.11 10.91
CA ALA A 306 -18.50 22.11 11.95
C ALA A 306 -17.55 20.91 11.75
N PRO A 307 -16.92 20.36 12.81
CA PRO A 307 -16.01 19.22 12.68
C PRO A 307 -16.68 17.97 12.10
N ILE A 308 -16.02 17.33 11.14
CA ILE A 308 -16.49 16.08 10.52
C ILE A 308 -15.65 14.91 11.03
N ALA A 309 -16.31 13.90 11.61
CA ALA A 309 -15.70 12.62 11.95
C ALA A 309 -15.87 11.57 10.83
N VAL A 310 -16.99 11.60 10.11
CA VAL A 310 -17.31 10.69 9.00
C VAL A 310 -17.86 11.51 7.84
N ALA A 311 -17.30 11.34 6.64
CA ALA A 311 -17.71 12.09 5.46
C ALA A 311 -18.32 11.19 4.38
N HIS A 312 -19.13 11.80 3.53
CA HIS A 312 -19.72 11.19 2.33
C HIS A 312 -19.23 11.93 1.09
N GLY A 313 -19.04 11.19 -0.01
CA GLY A 313 -18.70 11.80 -1.29
C GLY A 313 -19.73 12.84 -1.73
N GLY A 314 -19.25 13.94 -2.31
CA GLY A 314 -20.05 15.09 -2.73
C GLY A 314 -20.23 16.19 -1.68
N LEU A 315 -19.78 15.97 -0.44
CA LEU A 315 -19.79 17.02 0.59
C LEU A 315 -18.72 18.07 0.32
N GLU A 316 -19.07 19.35 0.48
CA GLU A 316 -18.08 20.42 0.56
C GLU A 316 -17.42 20.39 1.94
N VAL A 317 -16.10 20.29 1.96
CA VAL A 317 -15.28 20.14 3.17
C VAL A 317 -14.10 21.10 3.16
N ALA A 318 -13.58 21.41 4.35
CA ALA A 318 -12.41 22.23 4.53
C ALA A 318 -11.39 21.56 5.46
N VAL A 319 -10.14 21.45 5.02
CA VAL A 319 -9.00 21.04 5.86
C VAL A 319 -8.34 22.30 6.41
N HIS A 320 -8.42 22.47 7.73
CA HIS A 320 -7.79 23.55 8.47
C HIS A 320 -6.49 23.04 9.10
N ALA A 321 -5.37 23.69 8.80
CA ALA A 321 -4.08 23.39 9.42
C ALA A 321 -3.46 24.66 10.00
N ALA A 322 -2.96 24.57 11.23
CA ALA A 322 -2.23 25.65 11.89
C ALA A 322 -0.81 25.20 12.23
N PHE A 323 0.15 26.10 12.05
CA PHE A 323 1.57 25.85 12.26
C PHE A 323 2.15 26.92 13.17
N ARG A 324 2.96 26.52 14.13
CA ARG A 324 3.80 27.45 14.90
C ARG A 324 5.20 27.50 14.30
N LEU A 325 5.63 28.69 13.89
CA LEU A 325 6.93 28.92 13.32
C LEU A 325 7.99 29.09 14.41
N LEU A 326 9.04 28.27 14.36
CA LEU A 326 10.17 28.31 15.28
C LEU A 326 11.32 29.19 14.76
N ARG A 327 11.29 29.52 13.46
CA ARG A 327 12.19 30.46 12.78
C ARG A 327 11.45 31.20 11.66
N ASP A 328 12.09 32.24 11.16
CA ASP A 328 11.62 32.94 9.96
C ASP A 328 11.78 32.02 8.73
N LEU A 329 10.76 32.00 7.87
CA LEU A 329 10.79 31.23 6.61
C LEU A 329 10.76 32.18 5.42
N ARG A 330 11.42 31.78 4.33
CA ARG A 330 11.36 32.47 3.04
C ARG A 330 10.65 31.60 2.01
N PHE A 331 9.66 32.14 1.33
CA PHE A 331 8.83 31.39 0.38
C PHE A 331 8.20 30.14 1.00
N PRO A 332 7.43 30.28 2.08
CA PRO A 332 6.76 29.13 2.67
C PRO A 332 5.60 28.66 1.78
N ALA A 333 5.48 27.34 1.67
CA ALA A 333 4.37 26.69 1.01
C ALA A 333 3.77 25.63 1.94
N VAL A 334 2.45 25.54 1.97
CA VAL A 334 1.73 24.49 2.66
C VAL A 334 1.18 23.53 1.61
N HIS A 335 1.45 22.25 1.80
CA HIS A 335 0.99 21.20 0.91
C HIS A 335 -0.01 20.33 1.61
N PHE A 336 -1.01 19.91 0.86
CA PHE A 336 -2.06 19.00 1.29
C PHE A 336 -2.08 17.79 0.36
N ALA A 337 -2.25 16.60 0.93
CA ALA A 337 -2.50 15.37 0.17
C ALA A 337 -3.53 14.49 0.90
N LEU A 338 -4.46 13.94 0.12
CA LEU A 338 -5.33 12.85 0.55
C LEU A 338 -4.77 11.54 0.01
N ARG A 339 -4.56 10.57 0.90
CA ARG A 339 -4.07 9.25 0.56
C ARG A 339 -5.08 8.17 0.91
N ASP A 340 -5.08 7.10 0.15
CA ASP A 340 -5.77 5.88 0.56
C ASP A 340 -4.99 5.15 1.67
N ARG A 341 -5.57 4.06 2.19
CA ARG A 341 -4.93 3.20 3.19
C ARG A 341 -3.55 2.68 2.76
N PHE A 342 -3.33 2.52 1.45
CA PHE A 342 -2.08 2.01 0.88
C PHE A 342 -1.05 3.10 0.60
N GLY A 343 -1.35 4.35 0.95
CA GLY A 343 -0.44 5.48 0.79
C GLY A 343 -0.31 6.01 -0.61
N GLN A 344 -1.18 5.57 -1.51
CA GLN A 344 -1.31 6.19 -2.81
C GLN A 344 -1.98 7.56 -2.64
N VAL A 345 -1.39 8.57 -3.26
CA VAL A 345 -1.96 9.91 -3.33
C VAL A 345 -3.17 9.84 -4.26
N ILE A 346 -4.35 10.09 -3.71
CA ILE A 346 -5.58 10.21 -4.49
C ILE A 346 -5.58 11.56 -5.18
N PHE A 347 -5.35 12.62 -4.41
CA PHE A 347 -5.11 13.98 -4.89
C PHE A 347 -4.44 14.83 -3.82
N GLY A 348 -3.95 15.99 -4.21
CA GLY A 348 -3.35 16.96 -3.31
C GLY A 348 -3.16 18.30 -4.01
N ASP A 349 -2.88 19.34 -3.24
CA ASP A 349 -2.62 20.67 -3.76
C ASP A 349 -1.66 21.45 -2.87
N THR A 350 -1.19 22.60 -3.36
CA THR A 350 -0.23 23.46 -2.69
C THR A 350 -0.78 24.88 -2.53
N ALA A 351 -0.72 25.40 -1.32
CA ALA A 351 -0.99 26.79 -0.99
C ALA A 351 0.33 27.54 -0.73
N GLU A 352 0.65 28.51 -1.58
CA GLU A 352 1.80 29.40 -1.38
C GLU A 352 1.39 30.68 -0.65
N LEU A 353 2.29 31.19 0.20
CA LEU A 353 2.06 32.47 0.89
C LEU A 353 2.30 33.62 -0.11
N GLY A 354 1.23 34.03 -0.80
CA GLY A 354 1.20 34.97 -1.95
C GLY A 354 2.26 36.09 -2.00
N GLU A 355 1.88 37.35 -1.77
CA GLU A 355 2.80 38.49 -1.93
C GLU A 355 3.89 38.54 -0.83
N SER A 356 3.60 37.98 0.35
CA SER A 356 4.55 37.91 1.46
C SER A 356 5.45 36.70 1.34
N ARG A 357 6.64 36.91 0.80
CA ARG A 357 7.68 35.87 0.63
C ARG A 357 8.43 35.56 1.92
N THR A 358 8.02 36.11 3.06
CA THR A 358 8.68 35.94 4.35
C THR A 358 7.68 35.80 5.49
N THR A 359 8.04 35.03 6.52
CA THR A 359 7.29 34.92 7.78
C THR A 359 8.16 35.27 8.99
N GLU A 360 7.52 35.62 10.09
CA GLU A 360 8.17 35.95 11.36
C GLU A 360 8.07 34.78 12.35
N ARG A 361 9.16 34.48 13.05
CA ARG A 361 9.23 33.54 14.17
C ARG A 361 8.17 33.87 15.21
N GLY A 362 7.53 32.83 15.74
CA GLY A 362 6.57 32.94 16.84
C GLY A 362 5.16 33.35 16.41
N ARG A 363 4.94 33.71 15.13
CA ARG A 363 3.58 33.83 14.58
C ARG A 363 3.07 32.47 14.12
N ASP A 364 1.78 32.24 14.33
CA ASP A 364 1.11 31.04 13.85
C ASP A 364 0.67 31.27 12.38
N LEU A 365 1.04 30.33 11.50
CA LEU A 365 0.60 30.29 10.10
C LEU A 365 -0.66 29.41 10.02
N LYS A 366 -1.65 29.81 9.22
CA LYS A 366 -2.86 29.01 9.00
C LYS A 366 -3.07 28.77 7.51
N ALA A 367 -3.42 27.55 7.15
CA ALA A 367 -3.81 27.15 5.81
C ALA A 367 -5.20 26.51 5.84
N VAL A 368 -5.99 26.79 4.82
CA VAL A 368 -7.34 26.21 4.65
C VAL A 368 -7.47 25.73 3.22
N PHE A 369 -7.74 24.43 3.04
CA PHE A 369 -8.00 23.83 1.74
C PHE A 369 -9.48 23.48 1.65
N ARG A 370 -10.24 24.16 0.80
CA ARG A 370 -11.67 23.89 0.57
C ARG A 370 -11.85 23.11 -0.72
N PHE A 371 -12.59 22.00 -0.67
CA PHE A 371 -12.86 21.16 -1.83
C PHE A 371 -14.15 20.35 -1.65
N VAL A 372 -14.67 19.81 -2.75
CA VAL A 372 -15.76 18.83 -2.71
C VAL A 372 -15.14 17.44 -2.59
N LEU A 373 -15.47 16.71 -1.54
CA LEU A 373 -14.94 15.37 -1.31
C LEU A 373 -15.34 14.45 -2.47
N PRO A 374 -14.40 13.81 -3.19
CA PRO A 374 -14.76 12.86 -4.24
C PRO A 374 -15.53 11.68 -3.67
N TYR A 375 -16.28 10.98 -4.52
CA TYR A 375 -16.87 9.69 -4.14
C TYR A 375 -15.74 8.67 -4.04
N LEU A 376 -15.40 8.29 -2.81
CA LEU A 376 -14.35 7.32 -2.49
C LEU A 376 -14.99 6.05 -1.93
N PRO A 377 -14.42 4.85 -2.13
CA PRO A 377 -14.88 3.64 -1.44
C PRO A 377 -15.04 3.82 0.08
N THR A 378 -15.91 3.03 0.70
CA THR A 378 -15.99 3.02 2.17
C THR A 378 -14.64 2.58 2.75
N GLY A 379 -14.09 3.37 3.67
CA GLY A 379 -12.79 3.09 4.27
C GLY A 379 -12.16 4.31 4.96
N GLU A 380 -10.93 4.11 5.43
CA GLU A 380 -10.11 5.15 6.05
C GLU A 380 -9.12 5.74 5.05
N TYR A 381 -8.98 7.06 5.10
CA TYR A 381 -8.12 7.85 4.23
C TYR A 381 -7.24 8.76 5.06
N ALA A 382 -5.96 8.85 4.72
CA ALA A 382 -5.00 9.68 5.45
C ALA A 382 -4.95 11.09 4.86
N LEU A 383 -5.14 12.10 5.71
CA LEU A 383 -4.95 13.51 5.41
C LEU A 383 -3.54 13.91 5.86
N GLU A 384 -2.69 14.25 4.89
CA GLU A 384 -1.32 14.68 5.13
C GLU A 384 -1.20 16.17 4.82
N VAL A 385 -0.61 16.91 5.76
CA VAL A 385 -0.28 18.33 5.57
C VAL A 385 1.21 18.54 5.87
N MET A 386 1.87 19.31 5.01
CA MET A 386 3.30 19.60 5.11
C MET A 386 3.54 21.10 4.95
N LEU A 387 4.44 21.66 5.77
CA LEU A 387 4.99 22.99 5.61
C LEU A 387 6.40 22.87 5.04
N THR A 388 6.67 23.59 3.96
CA THR A 388 7.99 23.61 3.31
C THR A 388 8.47 25.04 3.13
N GLU A 389 9.78 25.17 2.92
CA GLU A 389 10.45 26.42 2.55
C GLU A 389 11.19 26.19 1.23
N THR A 390 11.15 27.15 0.31
CA THR A 390 11.97 27.06 -0.92
C THR A 390 13.33 27.71 -0.69
N VAL A 391 14.39 26.91 -0.73
CA VAL A 391 15.79 27.33 -0.58
C VAL A 391 16.58 26.95 -1.83
N ALA A 392 17.20 27.94 -2.49
CA ALA A 392 18.05 27.72 -3.67
C ALA A 392 17.40 26.85 -4.76
N GLN A 393 16.11 27.09 -5.05
CA GLN A 393 15.30 26.34 -6.03
C GLN A 393 14.94 24.89 -5.64
N SER A 394 15.22 24.49 -4.40
CA SER A 394 14.79 23.21 -3.82
C SER A 394 13.86 23.44 -2.63
N ALA A 395 12.78 22.67 -2.53
CA ALA A 395 11.91 22.72 -1.37
C ALA A 395 12.50 21.86 -0.24
N VAL A 396 12.54 22.41 0.98
CA VAL A 396 13.00 21.72 2.20
C VAL A 396 11.84 21.58 3.18
N LEU A 397 11.81 20.48 3.94
CA LEU A 397 10.72 20.20 4.87
C LEU A 397 10.92 20.95 6.19
N VAL A 398 9.92 21.74 6.58
CA VAL A 398 9.93 22.56 7.81
C VAL A 398 9.12 21.90 8.91
N ALA A 399 7.92 21.41 8.59
CA ALA A 399 7.05 20.68 9.52
C ALA A 399 6.19 19.68 8.75
N ARG A 400 5.94 18.52 9.34
CA ARG A 400 5.00 17.49 8.87
C ARG A 400 4.43 16.81 10.10
N GLU A 401 3.20 16.32 10.00
CA GLU A 401 2.61 15.48 11.03
C GLU A 401 3.16 14.05 10.90
N ASP A 402 3.68 13.50 11.99
CA ASP A 402 4.17 12.12 11.97
C ASP A 402 3.01 11.10 11.93
N GLU A 403 1.87 11.48 12.52
CA GLU A 403 0.61 10.74 12.49
C GLU A 403 -0.45 11.50 11.68
N PRO A 404 -0.71 11.13 10.41
CA PRO A 404 -1.68 11.83 9.60
C PRO A 404 -3.08 11.71 10.21
N ALA A 405 -3.90 12.76 10.09
CA ALA A 405 -5.30 12.65 10.49
C ALA A 405 -6.02 11.66 9.57
N VAL A 406 -6.95 10.91 10.15
CA VAL A 406 -7.72 9.91 9.43
C VAL A 406 -9.12 10.45 9.15
N LEU A 407 -9.52 10.35 7.89
CA LEU A 407 -10.87 10.60 7.41
C LEU A 407 -11.57 9.26 7.15
N SER A 408 -12.65 9.01 7.88
CA SER A 408 -13.53 7.88 7.60
C SER A 408 -14.56 8.27 6.55
N VAL A 409 -14.55 7.57 5.41
CA VAL A 409 -15.56 7.73 4.35
C VAL A 409 -16.56 6.60 4.44
N ALA A 410 -17.84 6.94 4.48
CA ALA A 410 -18.94 5.99 4.37
C ALA A 410 -19.67 6.23 3.05
N THR A 411 -19.85 5.19 2.22
CA THR A 411 -20.63 5.32 0.96
C THR A 411 -21.94 4.55 0.99
N HIS A 412 -22.97 5.17 0.42
CA HIS A 412 -24.30 4.60 0.22
C HIS A 412 -24.51 4.04 -1.21
N HIS A 413 -23.53 4.21 -2.11
CA HIS A 413 -23.61 3.79 -3.51
C HIS A 413 -22.32 3.09 -3.92
N ILE A 414 -22.44 1.82 -4.30
CA ILE A 414 -21.34 0.97 -4.74
C ILE A 414 -21.16 1.12 -6.25
N SER A 415 -19.94 1.43 -6.69
CA SER A 415 -19.46 0.98 -8.00
C SER A 415 -18.13 0.25 -7.79
N HIS A 416 -17.97 -0.92 -8.41
CA HIS A 416 -16.69 -1.62 -8.45
C HIS A 416 -15.78 -0.89 -9.46
N GLY A 417 -14.56 -0.50 -9.04
CA GLY A 417 -13.59 0.13 -9.93
C GLY A 417 -12.66 1.14 -9.25
N LEU A 418 -11.79 1.78 -10.05
CA LEU A 418 -10.80 2.77 -9.59
C LEU A 418 -11.38 4.18 -9.34
N ALA A 419 -12.63 4.43 -9.72
CA ALA A 419 -13.31 5.71 -9.51
C ALA A 419 -14.81 5.48 -9.28
N ASN A 420 -15.36 6.14 -8.25
CA ASN A 420 -16.80 6.10 -7.99
C ASN A 420 -17.46 7.31 -8.66
N ILE A 421 -18.44 7.06 -9.54
CA ILE A 421 -19.20 8.10 -10.23
C ILE A 421 -20.61 8.08 -9.67
N ALA A 422 -21.10 9.24 -9.22
CA ALA A 422 -22.50 9.38 -8.81
C ALA A 422 -23.42 9.20 -10.03
N MET A 423 -24.10 8.06 -10.07
CA MET A 423 -25.16 7.81 -11.05
C MET A 423 -26.34 8.74 -10.73
N ARG A 424 -26.70 9.61 -11.66
CA ARG A 424 -27.84 10.53 -11.48
C ARG A 424 -29.20 9.83 -11.62
N ASP A 425 -29.23 8.72 -12.35
CA ASP A 425 -30.42 7.91 -12.59
C ASP A 425 -29.96 6.47 -12.95
N ILE A 426 -30.61 5.45 -12.39
CA ILE A 426 -30.43 4.04 -12.73
C ILE A 426 -31.82 3.43 -12.87
N ARG A 427 -32.16 2.93 -14.07
CA ARG A 427 -33.46 2.32 -14.33
C ARG A 427 -33.30 1.02 -15.10
N ILE A 428 -34.18 0.07 -14.81
CA ILE A 428 -34.38 -1.13 -15.61
C ILE A 428 -35.72 -0.94 -16.31
N GLU A 429 -35.69 -0.83 -17.63
CA GLU A 429 -36.90 -0.77 -18.44
C GLU A 429 -37.15 -2.16 -19.03
N ARG A 430 -38.39 -2.64 -18.90
CA ARG A 430 -38.81 -3.87 -19.58
C ARG A 430 -39.25 -3.47 -20.97
N GLU A 431 -38.62 -4.04 -21.99
CA GLU A 431 -39.05 -3.83 -23.37
C GLU A 431 -40.50 -4.33 -23.48
N ALA A 432 -41.42 -3.45 -23.88
CA ALA A 432 -42.81 -3.84 -24.08
C ALA A 432 -42.82 -4.89 -25.20
N GLN A 433 -43.14 -6.14 -24.85
CA GLN A 433 -43.58 -7.10 -25.84
C GLN A 433 -44.79 -6.46 -26.51
N SER A 434 -44.66 -6.13 -27.80
CA SER A 434 -45.76 -5.71 -28.65
C SER A 434 -46.74 -6.87 -28.79
N GLY A 435 -47.55 -7.06 -27.75
CA GLY A 435 -48.65 -8.01 -27.67
C GLY A 435 -49.84 -7.44 -28.42
N GLY A 436 -50.20 -8.15 -29.50
CA GLY A 436 -51.28 -7.78 -30.39
C GLY A 436 -52.62 -7.62 -29.69
N ASN A 437 -53.37 -6.65 -30.22
CA ASN A 437 -54.82 -6.54 -30.35
C ASN A 437 -55.69 -7.01 -29.18
N GLY A 438 -56.42 -6.04 -28.63
CA GLY A 438 -57.33 -6.25 -27.52
C GLY A 438 -58.62 -6.99 -27.88
N ARG A 439 -59.23 -7.51 -26.82
CA ARG A 439 -60.68 -7.52 -26.65
C ARG A 439 -60.96 -7.06 -25.21
N PRO A 440 -61.88 -6.11 -25.00
CA PRO A 440 -62.32 -5.77 -23.66
C PRO A 440 -63.36 -6.81 -23.21
N ASP A 441 -63.21 -7.34 -22.01
CA ASP A 441 -64.32 -8.01 -21.33
C ASP A 441 -64.72 -7.14 -20.13
N GLU A 442 -66.01 -6.86 -20.07
CA GLU A 442 -66.66 -5.85 -19.26
C GLU A 442 -66.64 -6.21 -17.77
N GLY A 443 -66.48 -5.19 -16.94
CA GLY A 443 -66.46 -5.32 -15.49
C GLY A 443 -67.82 -5.67 -14.90
N ILE A 444 -67.78 -6.41 -13.80
CA ILE A 444 -68.85 -6.43 -12.79
C ILE A 444 -68.16 -6.41 -11.42
N GLY A 445 -68.47 -5.40 -10.61
CA GLY A 445 -68.07 -5.36 -9.21
C GLY A 445 -68.10 -3.97 -8.58
N ASP A 446 -69.29 -3.37 -8.51
CA ASP A 446 -69.62 -2.50 -7.36
C ASP A 446 -70.16 -3.40 -6.26
N VAL A 447 -69.69 -3.21 -5.01
CA VAL A 447 -70.48 -2.91 -3.81
C VAL A 447 -69.58 -3.08 -2.58
N ASP A 448 -69.40 -1.94 -1.90
CA ASP A 448 -69.03 -1.63 -0.51
C ASP A 448 -67.68 -2.05 0.10
#